data_AF-A0A1E7ESC1-F1
#
_entry.id   AF-A0A1E7ESC1-F1
#
_cell.length_a   1.000
_cell.length_b   1.000
_cell.length_c   1.000
_cell.angle_alpha   90.00
_cell.angle_beta   90.00
_cell.angle_gamma   90.00
#
_symmetry.space_group_name_H-M   'P 1'
#
loop_
_entity.id
_entity.type
_entity.pdbx_description
1 polymer ?
#
loop_
_entity_poly.entity_id
_entity_poly.type
_entity_poly.pdbx_seq_one_letter_code
_entity_poly.pdbx_strand_id
1 'polypeptide(L)'
;MSLLIKNNPNTHSICTNQKVKQNDSSRWAMEKIKNRYILKEIMGQGTFGTVRKVRNRKTKQLYGCKTIPKSKLDGDLHLLKEEVSNLLSICGHSPYILEFDQVFEDHDEVHIITELLEGGELYDKIIEMKERGPNVYFHLNDCAYMIRNICDGLSYCHDVAGIVHRDLKASNFMFKSKFNNNNNNTKIMGKWKKSINYNYKFNNNDVVSEEESNILRDIKIIDFGYPQK
;
A
#
# COMPACT_ATOMS: atom_id res chain seq x y z
N MET A 1 -12.51 14.38 22.30
CA MET A 1 -13.34 13.16 22.22
C MET A 1 -12.41 11.98 22.02
N SER A 2 -12.29 11.11 23.03
CA SER A 2 -11.47 9.91 22.95
C SER A 2 -12.14 8.85 22.08
N LEU A 3 -11.32 8.16 21.30
CA LEU A 3 -11.69 6.98 20.50
C LEU A 3 -12.43 5.95 21.37
N LEU A 4 -13.70 5.71 21.07
CA LEU A 4 -14.46 4.54 21.52
C LEU A 4 -15.19 3.99 20.30
N ILE A 5 -14.71 2.86 19.77
CA ILE A 5 -15.41 2.10 18.73
C ILE A 5 -15.47 0.65 19.22
N LYS A 6 -16.70 0.14 19.35
CA LYS A 6 -17.00 -1.20 19.88
C LYS A 6 -16.98 -2.25 18.77
N ASN A 7 -16.52 -3.44 19.19
CA ASN A 7 -16.75 -4.80 18.67
C ASN A 7 -15.75 -5.39 17.66
N ASN A 8 -14.66 -5.94 18.22
CA ASN A 8 -14.21 -7.31 17.96
C ASN A 8 -13.58 -7.86 19.27
N PRO A 9 -14.04 -9.00 19.82
CA PRO A 9 -13.63 -9.46 21.16
C PRO A 9 -12.13 -9.72 21.34
N ASN A 10 -11.36 -9.84 20.24
CA ASN A 10 -9.90 -10.04 20.28
C ASN A 10 -9.07 -8.76 20.00
N THR A 11 -9.70 -7.61 19.77
CA THR A 11 -9.03 -6.30 19.61
C THR A 11 -9.14 -5.40 20.86
N HIS A 12 -9.78 -5.90 21.92
CA HIS A 12 -10.00 -5.16 23.15
C HIS A 12 -8.74 -5.05 24.02
N SER A 13 -7.92 -4.06 23.72
CA SER A 13 -7.09 -3.35 24.70
C SER A 13 -6.74 -1.96 24.19
N ILE A 14 -7.74 -1.10 24.01
CA ILE A 14 -7.53 0.33 23.77
C ILE A 14 -8.45 1.15 24.69
N CYS A 15 -7.77 1.94 25.54
CA CYS A 15 -8.26 3.00 26.42
C CYS A 15 -9.19 2.63 27.59
N THR A 16 -8.60 2.13 28.69
CA THR A 16 -9.10 2.43 30.04
C THR A 16 -8.19 3.46 30.71
N ASN A 17 -8.82 4.52 31.21
CA ASN A 17 -8.25 5.64 31.95
C ASN A 17 -7.11 5.24 32.91
N GLN A 18 -5.88 5.60 32.56
CA GLN A 18 -4.84 5.87 33.55
C GLN A 18 -4.36 7.30 33.31
N LYS A 19 -4.49 8.14 34.36
CA LYS A 19 -3.96 9.50 34.38
C LYS A 19 -2.43 9.42 34.31
N VAL A 20 -1.89 9.51 33.10
CA VAL A 20 -0.44 9.68 32.88
C VAL A 20 -0.10 11.15 33.08
N LYS A 21 0.90 11.42 33.92
CA LYS A 21 1.38 12.76 34.26
C LYS A 21 1.83 13.51 33.00
N GLN A 22 1.52 14.80 32.96
CA GLN A 22 1.43 15.64 31.75
C GLN A 22 2.75 15.92 30.98
N ASN A 23 3.88 15.32 31.32
CA ASN A 23 5.18 15.67 30.69
C ASN A 23 5.85 14.57 29.83
N ASP A 24 5.30 13.34 29.75
CA ASP A 24 5.88 12.24 28.93
C ASP A 24 4.98 11.80 27.75
N SER A 25 3.93 12.57 27.46
CA SER A 25 2.79 12.10 26.66
C SER A 25 2.93 12.25 25.14
N SER A 26 3.96 12.93 24.63
CA SER A 26 4.08 13.23 23.20
C SER A 26 4.55 12.06 22.33
N ARG A 27 5.12 10.98 22.91
CA ARG A 27 5.76 9.88 22.14
C ARG A 27 5.36 8.46 22.56
N TRP A 28 4.29 8.31 23.34
CA TRP A 28 3.88 7.00 23.86
C TRP A 28 3.58 5.99 22.74
N ALA A 29 3.09 6.46 21.58
CA ALA A 29 2.79 5.61 20.45
C ALA A 29 4.06 4.92 19.94
N MET A 30 5.15 5.67 19.77
CA MET A 30 6.44 5.15 19.37
C MET A 30 7.02 4.16 20.39
N GLU A 31 6.83 4.37 21.69
CA GLU A 31 7.22 3.40 22.72
C GLU A 31 6.45 2.09 22.60
N LYS A 32 5.12 2.15 22.43
CA LYS A 32 4.32 0.94 22.19
C LYS A 32 4.71 0.22 20.90
N ILE A 33 5.02 0.96 19.84
CA ILE A 33 5.55 0.37 18.60
C ILE A 33 6.86 -0.35 18.88
N LYS A 34 7.82 0.26 19.57
CA LYS A 34 9.11 -0.38 19.92
C LYS A 34 8.97 -1.61 20.82
N ASN A 35 7.93 -1.65 21.65
CA ASN A 35 7.61 -2.79 22.52
C ASN A 35 7.05 -3.98 21.74
N ARG A 36 6.31 -3.76 20.64
CA ARG A 36 5.70 -4.82 19.82
C ARG A 36 6.50 -5.16 18.56
N TYR A 37 7.22 -4.19 18.01
CA TYR A 37 7.97 -4.30 16.76
C TYR A 37 9.42 -3.86 16.92
N ILE A 38 10.28 -4.44 16.08
CA ILE A 38 11.65 -4.02 15.88
C ILE A 38 11.64 -3.08 14.67
N LEU A 39 12.03 -1.83 14.88
CA LEU A 39 12.20 -0.86 13.80
C LEU A 39 13.39 -1.25 12.93
N LYS A 40 13.23 -1.17 11.60
CA LYS A 40 14.30 -1.42 10.64
C LYS A 40 14.50 -0.21 9.72
N GLU A 41 14.97 -0.44 8.49
CA GLU A 41 15.27 0.57 7.48
C GLU A 41 14.04 1.39 7.07
N ILE A 42 14.28 2.64 6.67
CA ILE A 42 13.29 3.49 6.03
C ILE A 42 13.19 3.04 4.57
N MET A 43 11.97 2.76 4.12
CA MET A 43 11.67 2.27 2.76
C MET A 43 11.34 3.42 1.82
N GLY A 44 10.78 4.52 2.35
CA GLY A 44 10.43 5.69 1.56
C GLY A 44 10.03 6.88 2.43
N GLN A 45 10.14 8.08 1.87
CA GLN A 45 9.61 9.31 2.42
C GLN A 45 8.67 9.90 1.38
N GLY A 46 7.36 9.79 1.63
CA GLY A 46 6.33 10.37 0.78
C GLY A 46 5.89 11.74 1.28
N THR A 47 5.00 12.37 0.52
CA THR A 47 4.39 13.67 0.85
C THR A 47 3.87 13.70 2.29
N PHE A 48 3.12 12.67 2.67
CA PHE A 48 2.43 12.59 3.96
C PHE A 48 3.30 12.09 5.12
N GLY A 49 4.47 11.52 4.87
CA GLY A 49 5.22 10.92 5.96
C GLY A 49 6.30 9.94 5.56
N THR A 50 6.81 9.22 6.55
CA THR A 50 7.91 8.25 6.39
C THR A 50 7.36 6.84 6.49
N VAL A 51 7.71 5.98 5.54
CA VAL A 51 7.41 4.54 5.58
C VAL A 51 8.66 3.80 6.02
N ARG A 52 8.53 3.00 7.08
CA ARG A 52 9.61 2.19 7.66
C ARG A 52 9.24 0.72 7.67
N LYS A 53 10.21 -0.15 7.38
CA LYS A 53 10.05 -1.59 7.59
C LYS A 53 10.11 -1.90 9.08
N VAL A 54 9.18 -2.68 9.60
CA VAL A 54 9.18 -3.12 10.99
C VAL A 54 8.98 -4.63 11.08
N ARG A 55 9.49 -5.25 12.15
CA ARG A 55 9.34 -6.69 12.38
C ARG A 55 8.61 -6.94 13.69
N ASN A 56 7.49 -7.65 13.65
CA ASN A 56 6.79 -8.05 14.87
C ASN A 56 7.70 -8.94 15.74
N ARG A 57 7.85 -8.60 17.01
CA ARG A 57 8.78 -9.29 17.92
C ARG A 57 8.38 -10.73 18.20
N LYS A 58 7.07 -11.02 18.24
CA LYS A 58 6.53 -12.34 18.54
C LYS A 58 6.50 -13.21 17.28
N THR A 59 5.83 -12.75 16.22
CA THR A 59 5.60 -13.57 15.01
C THR A 59 6.79 -13.55 14.05
N LYS A 60 7.74 -12.62 14.24
CA LYS A 60 8.88 -12.36 13.33
C LYS A 60 8.47 -11.90 11.91
N GLN A 61 7.18 -11.75 11.64
CA GLN A 61 6.64 -11.25 10.38
C GLN A 61 7.01 -9.77 10.17
N LEU A 62 7.21 -9.39 8.91
CA LEU A 62 7.56 -8.04 8.48
C LEU A 62 6.30 -7.25 8.09
N TYR A 63 6.31 -5.96 8.39
CA TYR A 63 5.23 -5.01 8.15
C TYR A 63 5.78 -3.68 7.65
N GLY A 64 4.93 -2.88 7.03
CA GLY A 64 5.15 -1.45 6.78
C GLY A 64 4.64 -0.63 7.96
N CYS A 65 5.36 0.41 8.35
CA CYS A 65 4.95 1.41 9.32
C CYS A 65 5.00 2.80 8.67
N LYS A 66 3.84 3.34 8.31
CA LYS A 66 3.72 4.71 7.79
C LYS A 66 3.51 5.67 8.97
N THR A 67 4.47 6.54 9.21
CA THR A 67 4.40 7.61 10.21
C THR A 67 4.05 8.93 9.53
N ILE A 68 2.93 9.53 9.93
CA ILE A 68 2.38 10.77 9.39
C ILE A 68 2.40 11.82 10.50
N PRO A 69 3.23 12.87 10.39
CA PRO A 69 3.16 14.01 11.29
C PRO A 69 1.82 14.74 11.10
N LYS A 70 1.10 15.00 12.20
CA LYS A 70 -0.18 15.72 12.15
C LYS A 70 -0.04 17.14 11.65
N SER A 71 1.14 17.74 11.80
CA SER A 71 1.48 19.04 11.20
C SER A 71 1.45 19.04 9.67
N LYS A 72 1.57 17.87 9.01
CA LYS A 72 1.45 17.74 7.55
C LYS A 72 0.01 17.54 7.07
N LEU A 73 -0.95 17.42 7.98
CA LEU A 73 -2.34 17.15 7.64
C LEU A 73 -3.16 18.43 7.51
N ASP A 74 -2.65 19.63 7.84
CA ASP A 74 -3.34 20.92 7.65
C ASP A 74 -4.81 20.98 8.13
N GLY A 75 -5.18 20.20 9.16
CA GLY A 75 -6.57 20.10 9.66
C GLY A 75 -7.41 18.97 9.05
N ASP A 76 -6.90 18.27 8.04
CA ASP A 76 -7.51 17.12 7.37
C ASP A 76 -7.32 15.79 8.14
N LEU A 77 -7.02 15.85 9.44
CA LEU A 77 -6.90 14.66 10.31
C LEU A 77 -8.17 13.80 10.31
N HIS A 78 -9.34 14.42 10.12
CA HIS A 78 -10.60 13.70 10.03
C HIS A 78 -10.68 12.82 8.76
N LEU A 79 -10.12 13.27 7.64
CA LEU A 79 -10.06 12.50 6.38
C LEU A 79 -9.14 11.29 6.54
N LEU A 80 -7.97 11.46 7.18
CA LEU A 80 -7.08 10.33 7.48
C LEU A 80 -7.78 9.30 8.40
N LYS A 81 -8.61 9.76 9.34
CA LYS A 81 -9.38 8.87 10.21
C LYS A 81 -10.47 8.11 9.45
N GLU A 82 -11.14 8.76 8.52
CA GLU A 82 -12.11 8.12 7.63
C GLU A 82 -11.42 7.06 6.76
N GLU A 83 -10.25 7.36 6.18
CA GLU A 83 -9.46 6.42 5.39
C GLU A 83 -9.06 5.17 6.21
N VAL A 84 -8.49 5.38 7.40
CA VAL A 84 -8.13 4.28 8.30
C VAL A 84 -9.35 3.46 8.70
N SER A 85 -10.50 4.10 8.92
CA SER A 85 -11.76 3.42 9.23
C SER A 85 -12.26 2.59 8.05
N ASN A 86 -12.19 3.12 6.83
CA ASN A 86 -12.57 2.41 5.61
C ASN A 86 -11.67 1.20 5.41
N LEU A 87 -10.35 1.37 5.48
CA LEU A 87 -9.37 0.27 5.40
C LEU A 87 -9.63 -0.82 6.45
N LEU A 88 -9.90 -0.43 7.70
CA LEU A 88 -10.24 -1.37 8.77
C LEU A 88 -11.50 -2.18 8.47
N SER A 89 -12.51 -1.57 7.86
CA SER A 89 -13.78 -2.25 7.55
C SER A 89 -13.67 -3.29 6.42
N ILE A 90 -12.60 -3.23 5.62
CA ILE A 90 -12.41 -4.10 4.44
C ILE A 90 -11.20 -5.02 4.54
N CYS A 91 -10.27 -4.75 5.45
CA CYS A 91 -9.05 -5.55 5.58
C CYS A 91 -9.35 -7.02 5.97
N GLY A 92 -8.54 -7.95 5.46
CA GLY A 92 -8.63 -9.37 5.78
C GLY A 92 -9.68 -10.17 4.98
N HIS A 93 -10.37 -9.53 4.02
CA HIS A 93 -11.44 -10.16 3.26
C HIS A 93 -11.16 -10.31 1.76
N SER A 94 -10.20 -9.54 1.22
CA SER A 94 -9.77 -9.66 -0.18
C SER A 94 -8.25 -9.68 -0.27
N PRO A 95 -7.65 -10.59 -1.06
CA PRO A 95 -6.21 -10.61 -1.27
C PRO A 95 -5.71 -9.40 -2.08
N TYR A 96 -6.60 -8.65 -2.73
CA TYR A 96 -6.27 -7.51 -3.59
C TYR A 96 -6.38 -6.15 -2.89
N ILE A 97 -6.63 -6.15 -1.58
CA ILE A 97 -6.69 -4.96 -0.74
C ILE A 97 -5.59 -5.06 0.31
N LEU A 98 -4.96 -3.93 0.62
CA LEU A 98 -3.93 -3.84 1.65
C LEU A 98 -4.44 -4.34 3.00
N GLU A 99 -3.70 -5.26 3.59
CA GLU A 99 -3.96 -5.76 4.93
C GLU A 99 -3.46 -4.77 5.99
N PHE A 100 -4.34 -4.48 6.94
CA PHE A 100 -4.07 -3.62 8.09
C PHE A 100 -3.78 -4.47 9.33
N ASP A 101 -2.80 -4.07 10.14
CA ASP A 101 -2.48 -4.74 11.42
C ASP A 101 -2.85 -3.85 12.62
N GLN A 102 -2.35 -2.62 12.67
CA GLN A 102 -2.58 -1.76 13.84
C GLN A 102 -2.40 -0.26 13.53
N VAL A 103 -3.09 0.61 14.28
CA VAL A 103 -2.85 2.06 14.29
C VAL A 103 -2.43 2.51 15.69
N PHE A 104 -1.47 3.42 15.75
CA PHE A 104 -1.07 4.12 16.96
C PHE A 104 -1.11 5.62 16.69
N GLU A 105 -1.75 6.39 17.58
CA GLU A 105 -1.87 7.84 17.46
C GLU A 105 -1.39 8.46 18.77
N ASP A 106 -0.41 9.36 18.72
CA ASP A 106 -0.07 10.22 19.86
C ASP A 106 -0.41 11.68 19.55
N HIS A 107 0.17 12.63 20.30
CA HIS A 107 -0.17 14.04 20.13
C HIS A 107 0.25 14.58 18.76
N ASP A 108 1.41 14.14 18.25
CA ASP A 108 2.09 14.75 17.11
C ASP A 108 2.05 13.89 15.84
N GLU A 109 1.92 12.56 15.98
CA GLU A 109 2.06 11.62 14.88
C GLU A 109 0.93 10.57 14.87
N VAL A 110 0.64 10.07 13.66
CA VAL A 110 -0.16 8.86 13.43
C VAL A 110 0.74 7.81 12.79
N HIS A 111 0.74 6.59 13.32
CA HIS A 111 1.50 5.46 12.83
C HIS A 111 0.55 4.34 12.40
N ILE A 112 0.60 3.99 11.12
CA ILE A 112 -0.24 2.96 10.52
C ILE A 112 0.63 1.76 10.18
N ILE A 113 0.32 0.61 10.78
CA ILE A 113 1.00 -0.68 10.56
C ILE A 113 0.16 -1.51 9.60
N THR A 114 0.75 -1.88 8.47
CA THR A 114 0.11 -2.67 7.41
C THR A 114 1.01 -3.82 7.01
N GLU A 115 0.52 -4.76 6.20
CA GLU A 115 1.41 -5.70 5.52
C GLU A 115 2.52 -4.95 4.76
N LEU A 116 3.66 -5.62 4.59
CA LEU A 116 4.76 -5.05 3.85
C LEU A 116 4.60 -5.33 2.35
N LEU A 117 4.47 -4.26 1.57
CA LEU A 117 4.57 -4.29 0.12
C LEU A 117 5.93 -3.71 -0.29
N GLU A 118 6.76 -4.49 -0.98
CA GLU A 118 8.11 -4.10 -1.38
C GLU A 118 8.26 -3.85 -2.89
N GLY A 119 7.20 -4.07 -3.68
CA GLY A 119 7.25 -4.00 -5.14
C GLY A 119 7.16 -2.60 -5.76
N GLY A 120 6.83 -1.59 -4.95
CA GLY A 120 6.67 -0.21 -5.39
C GLY A 120 5.31 0.06 -6.04
N GLU A 121 5.04 1.34 -6.32
CA GLU A 121 3.77 1.79 -6.90
C GLU A 121 3.69 1.48 -8.40
N LEU A 122 2.47 1.24 -8.90
CA LEU A 122 2.25 1.08 -10.34
C LEU A 122 2.63 2.34 -11.12
N TYR A 123 2.41 3.53 -10.54
CA TYR A 123 2.83 4.80 -11.16
C TYR A 123 4.34 4.85 -11.42
N ASP A 124 5.17 4.56 -10.40
CA ASP A 124 6.62 4.56 -10.53
C ASP A 124 7.09 3.59 -11.61
N LYS A 125 6.45 2.41 -11.69
CA LYS A 125 6.76 1.45 -12.76
C LYS A 125 6.43 2.01 -14.13
N ILE A 126 5.28 2.65 -14.31
CA ILE A 126 4.91 3.29 -15.59
C ILE A 126 5.93 4.36 -15.99
N ILE A 127 6.37 5.20 -15.04
CA ILE A 127 7.38 6.23 -15.29
C ILE A 127 8.73 5.59 -15.66
N GLU A 128 9.19 4.59 -14.91
CA GLU A 128 10.41 3.84 -15.20
C GLU A 128 10.39 3.26 -16.63
N MET A 129 9.24 2.76 -17.11
CA MET A 129 9.14 2.28 -18.49
C MET A 129 9.24 3.39 -19.53
N LYS A 130 8.56 4.51 -19.28
CA LYS A 130 8.59 5.67 -20.17
C LYS A 130 10.00 6.21 -20.36
N GLU A 131 10.80 6.23 -19.29
CA GLU A 131 12.20 6.68 -19.32
C GLU A 131 13.12 5.71 -20.08
N ARG A 132 12.84 4.41 -20.05
CA ARG A 132 13.60 3.39 -20.80
C ARG A 132 13.37 3.45 -22.31
N GLY A 133 12.28 4.05 -22.76
CA GLY A 133 12.05 4.38 -24.16
C GLY A 133 10.62 4.14 -24.66
N PRO A 134 10.30 4.60 -25.89
CA PRO A 134 8.93 4.69 -26.40
C PRO A 134 8.27 3.36 -26.77
N ASN A 135 8.99 2.24 -26.67
CA ASN A 135 8.47 0.93 -27.02
C ASN A 135 8.49 -0.03 -25.83
N VAL A 136 8.63 0.48 -24.61
CA VAL A 136 8.88 -0.32 -23.42
C VAL A 136 7.61 -0.32 -22.57
N TYR A 137 6.92 -1.45 -22.47
CA TYR A 137 5.59 -1.56 -21.84
C TYR A 137 5.37 -2.92 -21.18
N PHE A 138 4.46 -2.99 -20.20
CA PHE A 138 3.96 -4.27 -19.69
C PHE A 138 3.37 -5.13 -20.81
N HIS A 139 3.51 -6.45 -20.66
CA HIS A 139 2.86 -7.40 -21.55
C HIS A 139 1.33 -7.33 -21.39
N LEU A 140 0.58 -7.46 -22.51
CA LEU A 140 -0.88 -7.36 -22.50
C LEU A 140 -1.55 -8.33 -21.51
N ASN A 141 -1.11 -9.58 -21.49
CA ASN A 141 -1.59 -10.58 -20.53
C ASN A 141 -1.40 -10.11 -19.08
N ASP A 142 -0.23 -9.56 -18.72
CA ASP A 142 0.01 -9.10 -17.35
C ASP A 142 -0.85 -7.88 -17.03
N CYS A 143 -1.06 -6.97 -17.98
CA CYS A 143 -2.05 -5.88 -17.84
C CYS A 143 -3.46 -6.42 -17.58
N ALA A 144 -3.90 -7.42 -18.34
CA ALA A 144 -5.22 -8.02 -18.17
C ALA A 144 -5.38 -8.65 -16.77
N TYR A 145 -4.36 -9.34 -16.29
CA TYR A 145 -4.35 -9.89 -14.93
C TYR A 145 -4.35 -8.81 -13.84
N MET A 146 -3.54 -7.76 -13.99
CA MET A 146 -3.53 -6.63 -13.05
C MET A 146 -4.92 -5.98 -12.97
N ILE A 147 -5.53 -5.69 -14.12
CA ILE A 147 -6.87 -5.10 -14.20
C ILE A 147 -7.90 -6.02 -13.54
N ARG A 148 -7.86 -7.33 -13.82
CA ARG A 148 -8.77 -8.29 -13.19
C ARG A 148 -8.65 -8.26 -11.67
N ASN A 149 -7.42 -8.34 -11.13
CA ASN A 149 -7.19 -8.33 -9.69
C ASN A 149 -7.65 -7.01 -9.04
N ILE A 150 -7.45 -5.87 -9.72
CA ILE A 150 -7.99 -4.58 -9.28
C ILE A 150 -9.53 -4.60 -9.28
N CYS A 151 -10.16 -5.12 -10.33
CA CYS A 151 -11.62 -5.24 -10.42
C CYS A 151 -12.19 -6.16 -9.32
N ASP A 152 -11.52 -7.26 -9.01
CA ASP A 152 -11.92 -8.18 -7.93
C ASP A 152 -11.83 -7.48 -6.55
N GLY A 153 -10.77 -6.68 -6.32
CA GLY A 153 -10.65 -5.82 -5.14
C GLY A 153 -11.78 -4.78 -5.05
N LEU A 154 -12.14 -4.14 -6.17
CA LEU A 154 -13.21 -3.15 -6.21
C LEU A 154 -14.61 -3.75 -6.06
N SER A 155 -14.87 -4.93 -6.65
CA SER A 155 -16.13 -5.66 -6.45
C SER A 155 -16.32 -5.96 -4.97
N TYR A 156 -15.27 -6.41 -4.26
CA TYR A 156 -15.36 -6.57 -2.80
C TYR A 156 -15.75 -5.27 -2.08
N CYS A 157 -15.10 -4.14 -2.44
CA CYS A 157 -15.40 -2.85 -1.83
C CYS A 157 -16.85 -2.42 -2.06
N HIS A 158 -17.36 -2.58 -3.28
CA HIS A 158 -18.72 -2.17 -3.64
C HIS A 158 -19.77 -3.11 -3.04
N ASP A 159 -19.61 -4.42 -3.25
CA ASP A 159 -20.67 -5.40 -3.02
C ASP A 159 -20.75 -5.82 -1.55
N VAL A 160 -19.60 -5.89 -0.85
CA VAL A 160 -19.53 -6.37 0.53
C VAL A 160 -19.45 -5.22 1.52
N ALA A 161 -18.64 -4.20 1.23
CA ALA A 161 -18.40 -3.10 2.16
C ALA A 161 -19.26 -1.85 1.92
N GLY A 162 -19.90 -1.74 0.74
CA GLY A 162 -20.65 -0.54 0.36
C GLY A 162 -19.78 0.71 0.19
N ILE A 163 -18.48 0.54 -0.08
CA ILE A 163 -17.51 1.64 -0.19
C ILE A 163 -17.19 1.89 -1.65
N VAL A 164 -17.33 3.15 -2.08
CA VAL A 164 -16.84 3.63 -3.38
C VAL A 164 -15.48 4.28 -3.16
N HIS A 165 -14.44 3.81 -3.85
CA HIS A 165 -13.07 4.32 -3.67
C HIS A 165 -12.92 5.80 -4.09
N ARG A 166 -13.58 6.24 -5.16
CA ARG A 166 -13.62 7.63 -5.67
C ARG A 166 -12.28 8.24 -6.15
N ASP A 167 -11.14 7.56 -6.02
CA ASP A 167 -9.82 8.08 -6.42
C ASP A 167 -8.97 6.98 -7.08
N LEU A 168 -9.46 6.36 -8.16
CA LEU A 168 -8.69 5.32 -8.85
C LEU A 168 -7.61 5.95 -9.73
N LYS A 169 -6.35 5.78 -9.32
CA LYS A 169 -5.15 6.24 -10.04
C LYS A 169 -3.98 5.31 -9.82
N ALA A 170 -2.99 5.36 -10.70
CA ALA A 170 -1.86 4.43 -10.69
C ALA A 170 -1.05 4.45 -9.37
N SER A 171 -0.99 5.57 -8.65
CA SER A 171 -0.29 5.65 -7.35
C SER A 171 -1.06 5.02 -6.18
N ASN A 172 -2.32 4.64 -6.38
CA ASN A 172 -3.14 3.97 -5.35
C ASN A 172 -3.07 2.43 -5.46
N PHE A 173 -2.18 1.92 -6.32
CA PHE A 173 -1.91 0.48 -6.46
C PHE A 173 -0.43 0.18 -6.26
N MET A 174 -0.13 -0.86 -5.50
CA MET A 174 1.24 -1.25 -5.17
C MET A 174 1.46 -2.75 -5.32
N PHE A 175 2.64 -3.13 -5.83
CA PHE A 175 3.02 -4.53 -5.95
C PHE A 175 3.56 -5.08 -4.63
N LYS A 176 3.22 -6.33 -4.31
CA LYS A 176 3.64 -6.97 -3.05
C LYS A 176 5.14 -7.23 -2.98
N SER A 177 5.72 -7.73 -4.07
CA SER A 177 7.11 -8.20 -4.08
C SER A 177 7.99 -7.36 -4.99
N LYS A 178 9.26 -7.18 -4.60
CA LYS A 178 10.25 -6.51 -5.43
C LYS A 178 10.38 -7.21 -6.77
N PHE A 179 10.41 -6.40 -7.81
CA PHE A 179 10.85 -6.88 -9.10
C PHE A 179 12.38 -6.99 -9.11
N ASN A 180 12.93 -8.20 -9.28
CA ASN A 180 14.37 -8.44 -9.21
C ASN A 180 15.04 -8.11 -10.55
N ASN A 181 15.45 -6.85 -10.73
CA ASN A 181 15.93 -6.30 -12.00
C ASN A 181 17.43 -6.48 -12.21
N ASN A 182 17.99 -7.67 -11.95
CA ASN A 182 19.44 -7.91 -12.00
C ASN A 182 20.03 -7.92 -13.43
N ASN A 183 19.22 -7.75 -14.48
CA ASN A 183 19.69 -7.69 -15.86
C ASN A 183 19.14 -6.46 -16.57
N ASN A 184 20.04 -5.61 -17.09
CA ASN A 184 19.74 -4.44 -17.94
C ASN A 184 19.02 -4.78 -19.27
N ASN A 185 18.61 -6.04 -19.47
CA ASN A 185 17.79 -6.55 -20.56
C ASN A 185 16.46 -7.08 -20.01
N THR A 186 15.68 -6.22 -19.35
CA THR A 186 14.41 -6.63 -18.75
C THR A 186 13.42 -7.09 -19.84
N LYS A 187 13.32 -8.41 -20.04
CA LYS A 187 12.46 -9.11 -21.02
C LYS A 187 10.95 -8.96 -20.77
N ILE A 188 10.59 -8.35 -19.64
CA ILE A 188 9.21 -8.09 -19.18
C ILE A 188 8.54 -7.01 -20.00
N MET A 189 9.37 -6.17 -20.61
CA MET A 189 8.95 -5.00 -21.33
C MET A 189 9.05 -5.30 -22.81
N GLY A 190 7.95 -5.78 -23.38
CA GLY A 190 7.91 -6.12 -24.80
C GLY A 190 8.16 -4.89 -25.65
N LYS A 191 8.93 -5.02 -26.73
CA LYS A 191 9.09 -3.95 -27.72
C LYS A 191 7.91 -3.92 -28.68
N TRP A 192 7.05 -2.92 -28.55
CA TRP A 192 5.97 -2.71 -29.52
C TRP A 192 6.57 -2.21 -30.84
N LYS A 193 6.31 -2.92 -31.94
CA LYS A 193 6.64 -2.45 -33.29
C LYS A 193 5.41 -1.80 -33.90
N LYS A 194 5.57 -0.59 -34.45
CA LYS A 194 4.52 0.11 -35.19
C LYS A 194 4.17 -0.70 -36.45
N SER A 195 3.02 -1.36 -36.44
CA SER A 195 2.47 -2.05 -37.62
C SER A 195 1.75 -1.05 -38.49
N ILE A 196 1.90 -1.18 -39.81
CA ILE A 196 1.36 -0.26 -40.84
C ILE A 196 -0.18 -0.25 -40.83
N ASN A 197 -0.83 -1.22 -40.18
CA ASN A 197 -2.28 -1.43 -40.17
C ASN A 197 -2.89 -1.46 -38.75
N TYR A 198 -2.63 -0.49 -37.85
CA TYR A 198 -3.28 -0.30 -36.52
C TYR A 198 -3.45 -1.54 -35.59
N ASN A 199 -2.92 -2.70 -35.97
CA ASN A 199 -2.91 -3.95 -35.27
C ASN A 199 -1.51 -4.08 -34.71
N TYR A 200 -1.34 -3.62 -33.48
CA TYR A 200 -0.10 -3.78 -32.77
C TYR A 200 0.21 -5.28 -32.61
N LYS A 201 1.34 -5.73 -33.17
CA LYS A 201 1.80 -7.12 -33.02
C LYS A 201 2.89 -7.16 -31.94
N PHE A 202 2.64 -7.95 -30.90
CA PHE A 202 3.64 -8.26 -29.88
C PHE A 202 4.73 -9.13 -30.49
N ASN A 203 5.98 -8.92 -30.09
CA ASN A 203 7.09 -9.74 -30.55
C ASN A 203 7.17 -10.99 -29.68
N ASN A 204 6.70 -12.14 -30.18
CA ASN A 204 6.60 -13.41 -29.42
C ASN A 204 7.94 -13.94 -28.86
N ASN A 205 9.07 -13.31 -29.18
CA ASN A 205 10.38 -13.70 -28.69
C ASN A 205 10.72 -13.09 -27.31
N ASP A 206 9.92 -12.14 -26.82
CA ASP A 206 10.05 -11.57 -25.47
C ASP A 206 9.20 -12.41 -24.49
N VAL A 207 9.62 -13.66 -24.25
CA VAL A 207 8.98 -14.53 -23.25
C VAL A 207 9.36 -14.02 -21.86
N VAL A 208 8.41 -13.41 -21.17
CA VAL A 208 8.49 -13.11 -19.73
C VAL A 208 8.44 -14.43 -18.98
N SER A 209 9.32 -14.64 -18.00
CA SER A 209 9.24 -15.86 -17.20
C SER A 209 7.95 -15.85 -16.35
N GLU A 210 7.36 -17.02 -16.11
CA GLU A 210 6.12 -17.12 -15.31
C GLU A 210 6.31 -16.54 -13.89
N GLU A 211 7.51 -16.63 -13.34
CA GLU A 211 7.85 -16.04 -12.04
C GLU A 211 7.79 -14.50 -12.07
N GLU A 212 8.33 -13.87 -13.11
CA GLU A 212 8.26 -12.41 -13.29
C GLU A 212 6.82 -11.95 -13.53
N SER A 213 6.06 -12.68 -14.34
CA SER A 213 4.63 -12.41 -14.54
C SER A 213 3.85 -12.54 -13.23
N ASN A 214 4.13 -13.55 -12.39
CA ASN A 214 3.46 -13.72 -11.11
C ASN A 214 3.73 -12.56 -10.14
N ILE A 215 4.94 -12.00 -10.14
CA ILE A 215 5.27 -10.81 -9.33
C ILE A 215 4.43 -9.60 -9.77
N LEU A 216 4.27 -9.38 -11.08
CA LEU A 216 3.45 -8.28 -11.61
C LEU A 216 1.96 -8.48 -11.34
N ARG A 217 1.51 -9.72 -11.19
CA ARG A 217 0.09 -10.01 -10.92
C ARG A 217 -0.29 -9.76 -9.46
N ASP A 218 0.67 -9.78 -8.53
CA ASP A 218 0.42 -9.58 -7.10
C ASP A 218 0.37 -8.08 -6.73
N ILE A 219 -0.64 -7.39 -7.27
CA ILE A 219 -0.93 -5.97 -7.07
C ILE A 219 -2.11 -5.78 -6.12
N LYS A 220 -2.02 -4.76 -5.25
CA LYS A 220 -3.05 -4.44 -4.25
C LYS A 220 -3.47 -2.98 -4.29
N ILE A 221 -4.72 -2.71 -3.94
CA ILE A 221 -5.26 -1.39 -3.63
C ILE A 221 -4.73 -0.96 -2.25
N ILE A 222 -4.06 0.20 -2.19
CA ILE A 222 -3.37 0.66 -0.97
C ILE A 222 -3.94 1.91 -0.31
N ASP A 223 -4.86 2.60 -0.98
CA ASP A 223 -5.42 3.88 -0.55
C ASP A 223 -6.94 3.86 -0.83
N PHE A 224 -7.73 4.56 -0.02
CA PHE A 224 -9.19 4.69 -0.20
C PHE A 224 -9.66 6.14 -0.21
N GLY A 225 -8.77 7.07 -0.58
CA GLY A 225 -9.14 8.42 -0.99
C GLY A 225 -8.94 9.46 0.09
N TYR A 226 -7.77 9.49 0.76
CA TYR A 226 -7.27 10.77 1.22
C TYR A 226 -6.87 11.60 -0.02
N PRO A 227 -7.50 12.74 -0.31
CA PRO A 227 -7.16 13.52 -1.49
C PRO A 227 -5.71 13.98 -1.39
N GLN A 228 -4.85 13.41 -2.23
CA GLN A 228 -3.49 13.89 -2.42
C GLN A 228 -3.60 15.20 -3.22
N LYS A 229 -3.61 16.33 -2.50
CA LYS A 229 -3.53 17.68 -3.10
C LYS A 229 -2.20 17.86 -3.82
#